data_AF-A0A5E4NSL2-F1
#
_entry.id   AF-A0A5E4NSL2-F1
#
_cell.length_a   1.000
_cell.length_b   1.000
_cell.length_c   1.000
_cell.angle_alpha   90.00
_cell.angle_beta   90.00
_cell.angle_gamma   90.00
#
_symmetry.space_group_name_H-M   'P 1'
#
loop_
_entity.id
_entity.type
_entity.pdbx_description
1 polymer ?
#
loop_
_entity_poly.entity_id
_entity_poly.type
_entity_poly.pdbx_seq_one_letter_code
_entity_poly.pdbx_strand_id
1 'polypeptide(L)'
;MSYPGYPPNNQGYSGQPGMQQPGFQPPYPQYPGGNVGQSTGFPMPSAYPPGQPNYPQQSPYPQVGQYPPKQPGQFPPQSDAYAPNPSIYPTPNPVPGQYPPSQAASYPNVQPPSSYPPQSAYPSQSAYPSQSAYPSQSAYPSQSAYPPQSVYPPQSAYPIQQTSSVYPNMTTGGYGGGSQVPPQAAYPPINTPAHYQPLSNSSAQKKSNPTLRPANPFDAQRDAEILRKAMKGFGTDEKAIIQVLAHRVNSQRQQIAIQFKTMYGKDLIDNLKSELSGKFEDLIVALMTPTFDFLAKEIRHAVVGLGTNEETIIEIICTATNAEIRNIKMAYHKLCGNDLEKDLIGETSGSFRRLLVSLCQGRRDESPHIDVASAQVDAQKLLQAGELQFGTDESTFNMILCSRSYSQLQQVFLEYHRLNGRDFEDVIKSEFSGDIENGLRAIVKTVRDKSSFFAKRLHDSMSGFGTNDRALIRMVATRCEIDMVDIKNAYMSMYGTSLEADIADDTSGDYKKCLVALVVG
;
A
#
# COMPACT_ATOMS: atom_id res chain seq x y z
N MET A 1 -28.31 -59.51 -51.37
CA MET A 1 -27.97 -58.19 -50.78
C MET A 1 -26.45 -58.15 -50.69
N SER A 2 -25.81 -57.07 -51.16
CA SER A 2 -24.43 -57.08 -51.66
C SER A 2 -23.60 -56.00 -50.93
N TYR A 3 -22.42 -56.31 -50.37
CA TYR A 3 -21.05 -56.20 -50.95
C TYR A 3 -20.61 -54.76 -51.31
N PRO A 4 -19.30 -54.39 -51.28
CA PRO A 4 -18.07 -55.19 -51.02
C PRO A 4 -17.16 -54.63 -49.88
N GLY A 5 -15.97 -55.15 -49.52
CA GLY A 5 -15.38 -56.48 -49.80
C GLY A 5 -13.82 -56.58 -49.88
N TYR A 6 -13.16 -57.06 -48.78
CA TYR A 6 -11.87 -57.81 -48.75
C TYR A 6 -10.53 -57.10 -49.20
N PRO A 7 -9.30 -57.70 -49.10
CA PRO A 7 -8.48 -57.94 -47.87
C PRO A 7 -6.93 -57.76 -48.13
N PRO A 8 -5.92 -58.52 -47.58
CA PRO A 8 -5.76 -59.35 -46.36
C PRO A 8 -4.44 -59.09 -45.55
N ASN A 9 -4.05 -60.04 -44.67
CA ASN A 9 -2.73 -60.35 -44.07
C ASN A 9 -2.24 -59.57 -42.82
N ASN A 10 -1.54 -60.19 -41.83
CA ASN A 10 -1.48 -61.61 -41.40
C ASN A 10 -0.85 -61.73 -39.98
N GLN A 11 -1.20 -62.79 -39.20
CA GLN A 11 -0.49 -63.44 -38.05
C GLN A 11 0.37 -62.62 -37.03
N GLY A 12 0.33 -62.85 -35.70
CA GLY A 12 -0.35 -63.91 -34.93
C GLY A 12 -0.16 -63.85 -33.39
N TYR A 13 -0.38 -65.00 -32.73
CA TYR A 13 -0.43 -65.32 -31.29
C TYR A 13 0.95 -65.19 -30.54
N SER A 14 1.12 -65.20 -29.20
CA SER A 14 0.22 -65.08 -28.02
C SER A 14 1.00 -65.14 -26.68
N GLY A 15 0.44 -64.59 -25.58
CA GLY A 15 0.45 -65.19 -24.23
C GLY A 15 1.73 -65.16 -23.36
N GLN A 16 1.57 -64.82 -22.06
CA GLN A 16 2.54 -65.14 -20.99
C GLN A 16 2.36 -66.60 -20.50
N PRO A 17 3.40 -67.20 -19.88
CA PRO A 17 3.40 -67.39 -18.41
C PRO A 17 4.77 -67.14 -17.74
N GLY A 18 4.86 -67.29 -16.40
CA GLY A 18 6.04 -66.97 -15.57
C GLY A 18 6.73 -68.17 -14.87
N MET A 19 7.15 -68.01 -13.60
CA MET A 19 8.04 -68.87 -12.76
C MET A 19 9.56 -68.66 -12.99
N GLN A 20 10.52 -68.98 -12.09
CA GLN A 20 10.68 -68.80 -10.62
C GLN A 20 12.20 -68.97 -10.25
N GLN A 21 12.59 -69.09 -8.97
CA GLN A 21 13.99 -69.08 -8.46
C GLN A 21 14.79 -70.41 -8.66
N PRO A 22 16.13 -70.39 -8.41
CA PRO A 22 16.69 -71.06 -7.20
C PRO A 22 17.88 -70.29 -6.54
N GLY A 23 18.57 -70.88 -5.53
CA GLY A 23 19.70 -70.25 -4.78
C GLY A 23 20.59 -71.20 -3.94
N PHE A 24 21.32 -70.64 -2.93
CA PHE A 24 22.33 -71.24 -2.01
C PHE A 24 23.74 -71.59 -2.61
N GLN A 25 24.87 -71.62 -1.86
CA GLN A 25 25.18 -71.41 -0.41
C GLN A 25 26.58 -70.74 -0.18
N PRO A 26 26.89 -70.10 0.99
CA PRO A 26 28.17 -69.39 1.26
C PRO A 26 28.95 -69.76 2.57
N PRO A 27 30.28 -69.50 2.66
CA PRO A 27 30.99 -69.42 3.96
C PRO A 27 32.16 -68.38 4.12
N TYR A 28 32.04 -67.48 5.12
CA TYR A 28 33.07 -66.95 6.06
C TYR A 28 34.42 -66.31 5.63
N PRO A 29 35.09 -65.46 6.48
CA PRO A 29 34.88 -65.11 7.92
C PRO A 29 34.64 -63.57 8.16
N GLN A 30 34.78 -62.86 9.31
CA GLN A 30 35.10 -63.07 10.76
C GLN A 30 34.57 -61.86 11.61
N TYR A 31 34.70 -61.88 12.95
CA TYR A 31 34.47 -60.79 13.96
C TYR A 31 35.82 -60.37 14.65
N PRO A 32 35.99 -59.39 15.61
CA PRO A 32 35.12 -58.91 16.73
C PRO A 32 35.01 -57.36 16.85
N GLY A 33 34.42 -56.72 17.89
CA GLY A 33 33.59 -57.15 19.04
C GLY A 33 33.87 -56.37 20.35
N GLY A 34 32.85 -56.11 21.18
CA GLY A 34 32.93 -55.43 22.50
C GLY A 34 32.62 -53.91 22.48
N ASN A 35 31.77 -53.24 23.31
CA ASN A 35 30.83 -53.54 24.42
C ASN A 35 31.22 -52.98 25.83
N VAL A 36 30.24 -52.32 26.51
CA VAL A 36 30.17 -51.81 27.90
C VAL A 36 31.23 -50.79 28.39
N GLY A 37 30.86 -49.93 29.36
CA GLY A 37 31.83 -49.22 30.24
C GLY A 37 31.27 -48.04 31.04
N GLN A 38 31.41 -48.06 32.37
CA GLN A 38 30.91 -47.01 33.28
C GLN A 38 31.97 -45.97 33.69
N SER A 39 31.47 -44.83 34.17
CA SER A 39 32.11 -43.75 34.94
C SER A 39 33.33 -44.08 35.82
N THR A 40 34.33 -43.19 35.85
CA THR A 40 34.86 -42.43 37.02
C THR A 40 36.25 -41.82 36.73
N GLY A 41 36.62 -40.71 37.38
CA GLY A 41 38.00 -40.18 37.38
C GLY A 41 38.14 -38.65 37.33
N PHE A 42 38.53 -38.03 38.45
CA PHE A 42 39.04 -36.65 38.56
C PHE A 42 40.54 -36.69 38.89
N PRO A 43 41.35 -35.67 38.51
CA PRO A 43 41.62 -34.56 39.46
C PRO A 43 41.74 -33.16 38.81
N MET A 44 41.80 -32.12 39.66
CA MET A 44 42.00 -30.70 39.27
C MET A 44 43.49 -30.29 39.28
N PRO A 45 43.84 -29.05 38.85
CA PRO A 45 44.04 -27.99 39.86
C PRO A 45 43.66 -26.54 39.46
N SER A 46 43.27 -25.76 40.49
CA SER A 46 43.52 -24.33 40.82
C SER A 46 43.72 -23.19 39.79
N ALA A 47 43.53 -21.88 40.08
CA ALA A 47 42.57 -21.13 40.93
C ALA A 47 42.88 -19.59 40.92
N TYR A 48 41.96 -18.73 40.43
CA TYR A 48 41.91 -17.24 40.57
C TYR A 48 43.11 -16.39 40.05
N PRO A 49 43.04 -15.03 39.97
CA PRO A 49 41.88 -14.09 39.96
C PRO A 49 41.80 -13.23 38.66
N PRO A 50 40.79 -12.35 38.46
CA PRO A 50 40.63 -11.53 37.24
C PRO A 50 41.35 -10.17 37.28
N GLY A 51 41.63 -9.60 36.09
CA GLY A 51 42.17 -8.24 35.92
C GLY A 51 41.54 -7.48 34.73
N GLN A 52 41.32 -6.17 34.89
CA GLN A 52 40.78 -5.29 33.85
C GLN A 52 41.89 -4.60 33.03
N PRO A 53 41.72 -4.43 31.71
CA PRO A 53 42.42 -3.41 30.93
C PRO A 53 41.81 -2.01 31.13
N ASN A 54 42.64 -0.97 31.01
CA ASN A 54 42.30 0.42 31.33
C ASN A 54 42.04 1.26 30.07
N TYR A 55 41.15 2.26 30.14
CA TYR A 55 40.93 3.26 29.07
C TYR A 55 41.64 4.59 29.41
N PRO A 56 42.28 5.26 28.43
CA PRO A 56 42.94 6.54 28.66
C PRO A 56 41.94 7.71 28.81
N GLN A 57 42.25 8.67 29.67
CA GLN A 57 41.42 9.86 29.92
C GLN A 57 41.60 10.95 28.84
N GLN A 58 40.57 11.79 28.67
CA GLN A 58 40.69 13.15 28.15
C GLN A 58 39.87 14.13 29.03
N SER A 59 40.28 15.40 29.01
CA SER A 59 39.90 16.46 29.95
C SER A 59 38.57 17.17 29.59
N PRO A 60 37.95 17.95 30.51
CA PRO A 60 36.52 18.30 30.42
C PRO A 60 36.18 19.53 29.58
N TYR A 61 34.90 19.60 29.18
CA TYR A 61 34.29 20.76 28.50
C TYR A 61 34.05 21.96 29.43
N PRO A 62 34.07 23.21 28.92
CA PRO A 62 33.77 24.41 29.69
C PRO A 62 32.25 24.65 29.86
N GLN A 63 31.86 25.31 30.97
CA GLN A 63 30.50 25.82 31.18
C GLN A 63 30.22 27.08 30.34
N VAL A 64 28.94 27.31 30.01
CA VAL A 64 28.48 28.56 29.39
C VAL A 64 27.14 29.03 29.99
N GLY A 65 27.10 30.29 30.44
CA GLY A 65 25.92 31.17 30.42
C GLY A 65 24.62 30.74 31.12
N GLN A 66 24.43 31.18 32.37
CA GLN A 66 23.09 31.37 32.92
C GLN A 66 22.46 32.65 32.35
N TYR A 67 21.17 32.61 31.99
CA TYR A 67 20.38 33.80 31.64
C TYR A 67 19.27 34.05 32.69
N PRO A 68 18.99 35.32 33.05
CA PRO A 68 18.03 35.66 34.10
C PRO A 68 16.56 35.59 33.64
N PRO A 69 15.60 35.41 34.57
CA PRO A 69 14.17 35.34 34.25
C PRO A 69 13.57 36.71 33.89
N LYS A 70 12.57 36.72 33.01
CA LYS A 70 11.73 37.89 32.71
C LYS A 70 10.41 37.84 33.48
N GLN A 71 9.94 38.99 33.95
CA GLN A 71 8.63 39.16 34.61
C GLN A 71 7.49 39.41 33.58
N PRO A 72 6.22 39.15 33.95
CA PRO A 72 5.06 39.34 33.07
C PRO A 72 4.41 40.73 33.15
N GLY A 73 3.86 41.19 32.01
CA GLY A 73 3.10 42.45 31.84
C GLY A 73 3.36 43.08 30.47
N GLN A 74 2.51 43.94 29.88
CA GLN A 74 1.11 44.34 30.13
C GLN A 74 0.50 44.79 28.77
N PHE A 75 -0.83 44.77 28.62
CA PHE A 75 -1.51 45.39 27.46
C PHE A 75 -1.57 46.92 27.57
N PRO A 76 -1.51 47.64 26.42
CA PRO A 76 -2.42 48.75 26.14
C PRO A 76 -2.99 48.64 24.67
N PRO A 77 -3.75 49.58 24.08
CA PRO A 77 -5.08 49.22 23.55
C PRO A 77 -5.28 49.49 22.03
N GLN A 78 -6.52 49.26 21.57
CA GLN A 78 -6.99 49.48 20.19
C GLN A 78 -7.11 50.97 19.80
N SER A 79 -7.03 51.25 18.49
CA SER A 79 -7.73 52.37 17.83
C SER A 79 -7.95 52.07 16.34
N ASP A 80 -9.08 52.52 15.80
CA ASP A 80 -9.67 52.16 14.51
C ASP A 80 -8.97 52.70 13.26
N ALA A 81 -9.23 52.07 12.09
CA ALA A 81 -9.72 52.77 10.88
C ALA A 81 -10.21 51.78 9.79
N TYR A 82 -11.36 52.08 9.17
CA TYR A 82 -11.88 51.45 7.94
C TYR A 82 -11.59 52.35 6.73
N ALA A 83 -11.08 51.80 5.62
CA ALA A 83 -11.23 52.37 4.27
C ALA A 83 -10.93 51.31 3.18
N PRO A 84 -11.65 51.28 2.03
CA PRO A 84 -11.49 50.26 1.00
C PRO A 84 -10.56 50.68 -0.17
N ASN A 85 -10.16 49.70 -1.00
CA ASN A 85 -9.42 49.92 -2.25
C ASN A 85 -10.06 49.11 -3.40
N PRO A 86 -10.53 49.72 -4.51
CA PRO A 86 -11.27 49.03 -5.57
C PRO A 86 -10.38 48.47 -6.70
N SER A 87 -10.80 47.36 -7.31
CA SER A 87 -10.10 46.69 -8.42
C SER A 87 -10.54 47.20 -9.80
N ILE A 88 -9.60 47.49 -10.71
CA ILE A 88 -9.86 47.70 -12.15
C ILE A 88 -8.70 47.10 -12.99
N TYR A 89 -9.01 46.24 -13.95
CA TYR A 89 -8.18 45.88 -15.12
C TYR A 89 -8.65 46.71 -16.34
N PRO A 90 -7.77 47.06 -17.31
CA PRO A 90 -7.71 46.22 -18.53
C PRO A 90 -6.35 46.17 -19.29
N THR A 91 -6.22 45.16 -20.14
CA THR A 91 -5.29 45.03 -21.29
C THR A 91 -5.93 45.68 -22.55
N PRO A 92 -5.26 45.90 -23.73
CA PRO A 92 -4.14 45.12 -24.30
C PRO A 92 -3.03 45.87 -25.11
N ASN A 93 -2.05 45.06 -25.56
CA ASN A 93 -1.02 45.32 -26.60
C ASN A 93 -1.61 45.19 -28.04
N PRO A 94 -0.87 45.34 -29.19
CA PRO A 94 0.60 45.41 -29.39
C PRO A 94 1.11 46.47 -30.42
N VAL A 95 2.44 46.62 -30.59
CA VAL A 95 3.26 46.39 -31.83
C VAL A 95 4.79 46.61 -31.55
N PRO A 96 5.76 46.18 -32.40
CA PRO A 96 7.14 45.87 -31.96
C PRO A 96 8.27 46.79 -32.50
N GLY A 97 9.46 46.73 -31.88
CA GLY A 97 10.72 47.04 -32.58
C GLY A 97 11.97 47.38 -31.76
N GLN A 98 13.11 46.82 -32.22
CA GLN A 98 14.51 47.28 -32.06
C GLN A 98 15.25 47.10 -30.71
N TYR A 99 16.53 46.73 -30.84
CA TYR A 99 17.55 46.57 -29.77
C TYR A 99 18.50 47.77 -29.71
N PRO A 100 19.05 48.10 -28.52
CA PRO A 100 20.38 48.66 -28.35
C PRO A 100 21.40 47.60 -27.85
N PRO A 101 22.73 47.80 -28.01
CA PRO A 101 23.71 46.72 -27.89
C PRO A 101 24.57 46.70 -26.60
N SER A 102 25.15 45.51 -26.37
CA SER A 102 26.47 45.25 -25.76
C SER A 102 26.79 45.73 -24.33
N GLN A 103 27.04 44.76 -23.46
CA GLN A 103 28.30 44.69 -22.70
C GLN A 103 28.67 43.22 -22.41
N ALA A 104 29.96 42.88 -22.48
CA ALA A 104 30.43 41.51 -22.31
C ALA A 104 30.96 41.28 -20.89
N ALA A 105 30.41 40.28 -20.19
CA ALA A 105 30.91 39.81 -18.90
C ALA A 105 31.60 38.44 -19.09
N SER A 106 32.90 38.38 -18.82
CA SER A 106 33.69 37.15 -18.93
C SER A 106 33.39 36.20 -17.78
N TYR A 107 32.75 35.06 -18.07
CA TYR A 107 32.55 34.00 -17.08
C TYR A 107 33.81 33.10 -16.99
N PRO A 108 34.30 32.76 -15.78
CA PRO A 108 35.43 31.85 -15.62
C PRO A 108 35.02 30.41 -15.96
N ASN A 109 35.94 29.69 -16.60
CA ASN A 109 35.76 28.28 -16.98
C ASN A 109 35.82 27.37 -15.73
N VAL A 110 34.73 26.66 -15.43
CA VAL A 110 34.65 25.68 -14.33
C VAL A 110 34.17 24.35 -14.87
N GLN A 111 35.01 23.31 -14.79
CA GLN A 111 34.64 21.95 -15.18
C GLN A 111 33.72 21.31 -14.12
N PRO A 112 32.76 20.46 -14.51
CA PRO A 112 31.97 19.68 -13.56
C PRO A 112 32.85 18.59 -12.90
N PRO A 113 32.80 18.43 -11.56
CA PRO A 113 33.56 17.38 -10.87
C PRO A 113 32.94 16.00 -11.08
N SER A 114 33.61 15.13 -11.82
CA SER A 114 33.22 13.72 -12.03
C SER A 114 33.60 12.84 -10.83
N SER A 115 32.78 12.81 -9.79
CA SER A 115 33.04 12.03 -8.57
C SER A 115 32.43 10.62 -8.61
N TYR A 116 33.08 9.68 -9.31
CA TYR A 116 32.91 8.25 -9.02
C TYR A 116 33.64 7.91 -7.70
N PRO A 117 33.08 7.03 -6.84
CA PRO A 117 33.77 6.60 -5.63
C PRO A 117 35.01 5.75 -5.97
N PRO A 118 36.11 5.83 -5.18
CA PRO A 118 37.29 5.01 -5.39
C PRO A 118 36.97 3.52 -5.20
N GLN A 119 37.72 2.66 -5.89
CA GLN A 119 37.42 1.23 -6.00
C GLN A 119 37.51 0.45 -4.67
N SER A 120 38.04 1.07 -3.61
CA SER A 120 38.02 0.60 -2.22
C SER A 120 36.67 0.75 -1.51
N ALA A 121 35.67 1.42 -2.12
CA ALA A 121 34.32 1.55 -1.57
C ALA A 121 33.43 0.32 -1.78
N TYR A 122 33.90 -0.69 -2.52
CA TYR A 122 33.19 -1.97 -2.71
C TYR A 122 33.70 -3.01 -1.71
N PRO A 123 32.81 -3.78 -1.05
CA PRO A 123 33.23 -4.87 -0.17
C PRO A 123 33.96 -5.98 -0.95
N SER A 124 34.93 -6.62 -0.33
CA SER A 124 35.68 -7.72 -0.95
C SER A 124 34.77 -8.90 -1.30
N GLN A 125 35.13 -9.66 -2.34
CA GLN A 125 34.31 -10.76 -2.86
C GLN A 125 34.02 -11.88 -1.83
N SER A 126 34.80 -11.93 -0.74
CA SER A 126 34.61 -12.77 0.45
C SER A 126 33.45 -12.37 1.36
N ALA A 127 32.80 -11.22 1.14
CA ALA A 127 31.66 -10.74 1.94
C ALA A 127 30.31 -11.33 1.50
N TYR A 128 30.27 -12.07 0.39
CA TYR A 128 29.08 -12.79 -0.06
C TYR A 128 29.07 -14.21 0.53
N PRO A 129 27.93 -14.70 1.05
CA PRO A 129 27.83 -16.07 1.55
C PRO A 129 28.03 -17.07 0.40
N SER A 130 28.74 -18.17 0.66
CA SER A 130 28.96 -19.22 -0.34
C SER A 130 27.64 -19.88 -0.76
N GLN A 131 27.59 -20.41 -1.98
CA GLN A 131 26.39 -21.00 -2.59
C GLN A 131 25.80 -22.18 -1.78
N SER A 132 26.60 -22.77 -0.88
CA SER A 132 26.21 -23.77 0.12
C SER A 132 25.37 -23.25 1.29
N ALA A 133 25.16 -21.94 1.43
CA ALA A 133 24.34 -21.32 2.48
C ALA A 133 22.83 -21.36 2.16
N TYR A 134 22.44 -21.74 0.95
CA TYR A 134 21.04 -21.96 0.57
C TYR A 134 20.62 -23.40 0.88
N PRO A 135 19.44 -23.64 1.49
CA PRO A 135 18.94 -25.00 1.70
C PRO A 135 18.70 -25.69 0.36
N SER A 136 19.03 -26.99 0.30
CA SER A 136 18.83 -27.79 -0.91
C SER A 136 17.34 -27.97 -1.22
N GLN A 137 17.03 -28.20 -2.50
CA GLN A 137 15.64 -28.32 -2.99
C GLN A 137 14.85 -29.48 -2.34
N SER A 138 15.54 -30.42 -1.68
CA SER A 138 14.98 -31.49 -0.86
C SER A 138 14.48 -31.06 0.53
N ALA A 139 14.65 -29.80 0.93
CA ALA A 139 14.14 -29.25 2.19
C ALA A 139 12.66 -28.84 2.12
N TYR A 140 12.04 -28.86 0.93
CA TYR A 140 10.60 -28.63 0.75
C TYR A 140 9.84 -29.97 0.84
N PRO A 141 8.71 -30.04 1.56
CA PRO A 141 7.90 -31.25 1.60
C PRO A 141 7.32 -31.58 0.21
N SER A 142 7.33 -32.85 -0.17
CA SER A 142 6.76 -33.30 -1.44
C SER A 142 5.24 -33.14 -1.45
N GLN A 143 4.65 -33.01 -2.64
CA GLN A 143 3.20 -32.75 -2.81
C GLN A 143 2.31 -33.88 -2.24
N SER A 144 2.88 -35.06 -1.98
CA SER A 144 2.27 -36.20 -1.28
C SER A 144 2.10 -36.01 0.23
N ALA A 145 2.57 -34.90 0.82
CA ALA A 145 2.38 -34.57 2.24
C ALA A 145 1.01 -33.96 2.56
N TYR A 146 0.20 -33.64 1.54
CA TYR A 146 -1.17 -33.15 1.70
C TYR A 146 -2.17 -34.32 1.69
N PRO A 147 -3.18 -34.35 2.58
CA PRO A 147 -4.22 -35.37 2.55
C PRO A 147 -5.06 -35.24 1.27
N PRO A 148 -5.44 -36.35 0.62
CA PRO A 148 -6.28 -36.30 -0.58
C PRO A 148 -7.68 -35.76 -0.25
N GLN A 149 -8.35 -35.17 -1.24
CA GLN A 149 -9.60 -34.45 -1.02
C GLN A 149 -10.75 -35.32 -0.47
N SER A 150 -10.63 -36.65 -0.57
CA SER A 150 -11.55 -37.65 0.01
C SER A 150 -11.54 -37.75 1.54
N VAL A 151 -10.60 -37.07 2.23
CA VAL A 151 -10.54 -37.04 3.71
C VAL A 151 -11.37 -35.88 4.30
N TYR A 152 -11.86 -34.96 3.47
CA TYR A 152 -12.78 -33.91 3.89
C TYR A 152 -14.23 -34.43 3.90
N PRO A 153 -15.04 -34.14 4.94
CA PRO A 153 -16.44 -34.56 4.98
C PRO A 153 -17.25 -33.86 3.87
N PRO A 154 -18.23 -34.56 3.26
CA PRO A 154 -19.08 -33.95 2.24
C PRO A 154 -19.93 -32.83 2.84
N GLN A 155 -20.30 -31.84 2.02
CA GLN A 155 -20.97 -30.60 2.45
C GLN A 155 -22.35 -30.82 3.10
N SER A 156 -22.93 -32.02 2.96
CA SER A 156 -24.15 -32.49 3.66
C SER A 156 -23.94 -32.89 5.12
N ALA A 157 -22.71 -32.94 5.62
CA ALA A 157 -22.38 -33.27 7.02
C ALA A 157 -22.50 -32.08 7.99
N TYR A 158 -22.75 -30.86 7.50
CA TYR A 158 -22.94 -29.68 8.32
C TYR A 158 -24.42 -29.53 8.73
N PRO A 159 -24.76 -29.43 10.04
CA PRO A 159 -26.14 -29.33 10.48
C PRO A 159 -26.82 -28.03 10.02
N ILE A 160 -27.92 -28.15 9.27
CA ILE A 160 -28.82 -27.04 8.98
C ILE A 160 -29.68 -26.78 10.21
N GLN A 161 -29.37 -25.73 10.99
CA GLN A 161 -30.29 -25.27 12.03
C GLN A 161 -31.46 -24.51 11.42
N GLN A 162 -32.62 -25.17 11.34
CA GLN A 162 -33.90 -24.50 11.12
C GLN A 162 -34.26 -23.70 12.37
N THR A 163 -34.60 -22.42 12.21
CA THR A 163 -35.07 -21.57 13.30
C THR A 163 -36.50 -21.96 13.70
N SER A 164 -36.66 -22.45 14.93
CA SER A 164 -37.97 -22.74 15.55
C SER A 164 -37.98 -22.25 16.99
N SER A 165 -38.67 -21.14 17.23
CA SER A 165 -38.67 -20.40 18.49
C SER A 165 -39.70 -20.95 19.49
N VAL A 166 -39.23 -21.71 20.49
CA VAL A 166 -40.04 -22.11 21.66
C VAL A 166 -39.20 -21.95 22.93
N TYR A 167 -39.62 -21.06 23.83
CA TYR A 167 -39.08 -20.94 25.18
C TYR A 167 -40.10 -21.49 26.21
N PRO A 168 -39.75 -22.51 27.02
CA PRO A 168 -40.50 -22.83 28.22
C PRO A 168 -40.16 -21.84 29.34
N ASN A 169 -41.16 -21.46 30.13
CA ASN A 169 -41.06 -20.47 31.19
C ASN A 169 -40.61 -21.13 32.52
N MET A 170 -39.61 -20.58 33.22
CA MET A 170 -39.24 -21.00 34.57
C MET A 170 -38.75 -19.83 35.44
N THR A 171 -38.92 -19.98 36.76
CA THR A 171 -39.03 -18.89 37.74
C THR A 171 -37.86 -18.80 38.72
N THR A 172 -37.33 -17.59 38.89
CA THR A 172 -36.78 -17.00 40.14
C THR A 172 -35.92 -17.86 41.10
N GLY A 173 -34.66 -17.46 41.30
CA GLY A 173 -33.97 -17.65 42.58
C GLY A 173 -32.43 -17.68 42.55
N GLY A 174 -31.78 -16.92 43.43
CA GLY A 174 -30.37 -17.09 43.78
C GLY A 174 -29.46 -15.87 43.53
N TYR A 175 -28.79 -15.39 44.59
CA TYR A 175 -27.68 -14.42 44.50
C TYR A 175 -26.35 -15.12 44.23
N GLY A 176 -25.50 -14.52 43.40
CA GLY A 176 -24.09 -14.94 43.21
C GLY A 176 -23.33 -13.93 42.34
N GLY A 177 -22.24 -13.38 42.85
CA GLY A 177 -21.49 -12.31 42.17
C GLY A 177 -20.60 -12.81 41.04
N GLY A 178 -20.72 -12.20 39.86
CA GLY A 178 -19.83 -12.38 38.71
C GLY A 178 -20.20 -11.41 37.60
N SER A 179 -19.22 -10.86 36.89
CA SER A 179 -19.43 -9.82 35.87
C SER A 179 -20.15 -10.38 34.63
N GLN A 180 -21.48 -10.33 34.63
CA GLN A 180 -22.28 -10.68 33.46
C GLN A 180 -22.32 -9.52 32.48
N VAL A 181 -21.99 -9.79 31.22
CA VAL A 181 -22.31 -8.91 30.09
C VAL A 181 -23.83 -8.76 30.04
N PRO A 182 -24.40 -7.57 29.82
CA PRO A 182 -25.85 -7.41 29.70
C PRO A 182 -26.40 -8.34 28.59
N PRO A 183 -27.53 -9.04 28.82
CA PRO A 183 -28.19 -9.77 27.75
C PRO A 183 -28.56 -8.79 26.64
N GLN A 184 -28.61 -9.27 25.38
CA GLN A 184 -28.88 -8.43 24.22
C GLN A 184 -30.14 -7.57 24.42
N ALA A 185 -29.92 -6.30 24.74
CA ALA A 185 -30.99 -5.32 24.72
C ALA A 185 -31.47 -5.21 23.27
N ALA A 186 -32.76 -5.42 23.04
CA ALA A 186 -33.38 -4.95 21.82
C ALA A 186 -33.24 -3.41 21.83
N TYR A 187 -32.22 -2.90 21.14
CA TYR A 187 -31.93 -1.47 21.10
C TYR A 187 -33.21 -0.71 20.73
N PRO A 188 -33.50 0.43 21.38
CA PRO A 188 -34.60 1.29 20.93
C PRO A 188 -34.41 1.62 19.45
N PRO A 189 -35.49 1.88 18.68
CA PRO A 189 -35.41 2.16 17.25
C PRO A 189 -34.78 3.54 16.97
N ILE A 190 -33.46 3.61 17.15
CA ILE A 190 -32.60 4.69 16.69
C ILE A 190 -32.64 4.69 15.17
N ASN A 191 -32.92 5.84 14.59
CA ASN A 191 -32.98 6.02 13.14
C ASN A 191 -31.57 5.95 12.55
N THR A 192 -31.09 4.74 12.25
CA THR A 192 -29.72 4.45 11.81
C THR A 192 -29.36 5.31 10.58
N PRO A 193 -28.38 6.22 10.69
CA PRO A 193 -27.96 7.11 9.61
C PRO A 193 -27.69 6.39 8.30
N ALA A 194 -27.88 7.06 7.16
CA ALA A 194 -27.78 6.44 5.83
C ALA A 194 -26.42 5.76 5.58
N HIS A 195 -25.32 6.31 6.11
CA HIS A 195 -23.97 5.73 6.00
C HIS A 195 -23.73 4.49 6.91
N TYR A 196 -24.66 4.19 7.82
CA TYR A 196 -24.68 3.01 8.68
C TYR A 196 -25.65 1.92 8.20
N GLN A 197 -26.37 2.17 7.10
CA GLN A 197 -27.11 1.10 6.42
C GLN A 197 -26.09 0.06 5.89
N PRO A 198 -26.40 -1.25 5.99
CA PRO A 198 -25.49 -2.27 5.49
C PRO A 198 -25.31 -2.12 3.97
N LEU A 199 -24.06 -1.99 3.52
CA LEU A 199 -23.74 -2.08 2.10
C LEU A 199 -24.29 -3.40 1.57
N SER A 200 -25.06 -3.36 0.49
CA SER A 200 -25.92 -4.45 -0.01
C SER A 200 -25.13 -5.68 -0.49
N ASN A 201 -24.63 -6.48 0.47
CA ASN A 201 -23.67 -7.58 0.31
C ASN A 201 -22.42 -7.24 -0.55
N SER A 202 -22.13 -5.95 -0.75
CA SER A 202 -21.24 -5.48 -1.83
C SER A 202 -19.79 -5.20 -1.41
N SER A 203 -19.44 -5.29 -0.13
CA SER A 203 -18.04 -5.29 0.31
C SER A 203 -17.30 -6.59 -0.05
N ALA A 204 -18.05 -7.67 -0.28
CA ALA A 204 -17.54 -8.94 -0.81
C ALA A 204 -17.19 -8.79 -2.31
N GLN A 205 -16.02 -8.21 -2.59
CA GLN A 205 -15.47 -7.99 -3.93
C GLN A 205 -16.40 -7.18 -4.86
N LYS A 206 -16.65 -5.91 -4.53
CA LYS A 206 -17.14 -4.93 -5.52
C LYS A 206 -16.21 -4.97 -6.74
N LYS A 207 -16.73 -5.43 -7.88
CA LYS A 207 -15.92 -5.73 -9.06
C LYS A 207 -15.26 -4.46 -9.58
N SER A 208 -13.94 -4.48 -9.73
CA SER A 208 -13.13 -3.33 -10.19
C SER A 208 -13.78 -2.62 -11.38
N ASN A 209 -13.94 -1.31 -11.25
CA ASN A 209 -14.66 -0.45 -12.19
C ASN A 209 -13.74 0.67 -12.74
N PRO A 210 -12.74 0.30 -13.55
CA PRO A 210 -11.77 1.24 -14.08
C PRO A 210 -12.35 2.04 -15.26
N THR A 211 -11.78 3.22 -15.47
CA THR A 211 -11.95 3.97 -16.73
C THR A 211 -11.03 3.34 -17.78
N LEU A 212 -9.73 3.27 -17.47
CA LEU A 212 -8.71 2.69 -18.33
C LEU A 212 -8.72 1.16 -18.28
N ARG A 213 -8.92 0.52 -19.43
CA ARG A 213 -8.99 -0.94 -19.58
C ARG A 213 -7.92 -1.44 -20.56
N PRO A 214 -7.50 -2.72 -20.48
CA PRO A 214 -6.51 -3.26 -21.42
C PRO A 214 -7.01 -3.15 -22.86
N ALA A 215 -6.21 -2.54 -23.73
CA ALA A 215 -6.54 -2.45 -25.15
C ALA A 215 -6.62 -3.85 -25.77
N ASN A 216 -7.59 -4.07 -26.66
CA ASN A 216 -7.76 -5.33 -27.38
C ASN A 216 -8.36 -5.04 -28.78
N PRO A 217 -7.67 -5.37 -29.89
CA PRO A 217 -6.32 -5.94 -29.95
C PRO A 217 -5.25 -4.99 -29.38
N PHE A 218 -4.10 -5.56 -29.01
CA PHE A 218 -2.93 -4.83 -28.52
C PHE A 218 -1.69 -5.25 -29.31
N ASP A 219 -0.88 -4.26 -29.69
CA ASP A 219 0.36 -4.47 -30.44
C ASP A 219 1.44 -3.52 -29.88
N ALA A 220 2.31 -4.09 -29.03
CA ALA A 220 3.42 -3.37 -28.43
C ALA A 220 4.45 -2.87 -29.46
N GLN A 221 4.58 -3.51 -30.62
CA GLN A 221 5.46 -3.06 -31.69
C GLN A 221 4.88 -1.81 -32.34
N ARG A 222 3.60 -1.86 -32.69
CA ARG A 222 2.93 -0.72 -33.33
C ARG A 222 2.87 0.50 -32.43
N ASP A 223 2.61 0.32 -31.14
CA ASP A 223 2.66 1.41 -30.16
C ASP A 223 4.08 1.98 -29.99
N ALA A 224 5.12 1.13 -29.98
CA ALA A 224 6.51 1.57 -29.95
C ALA A 224 6.91 2.36 -31.21
N GLU A 225 6.41 1.99 -32.40
CA GLU A 225 6.60 2.75 -33.65
C GLU A 225 5.95 4.13 -33.58
N ILE A 226 4.73 4.23 -33.03
CA ILE A 226 4.00 5.49 -32.87
C ILE A 226 4.77 6.42 -31.93
N LEU A 227 5.18 5.93 -30.76
CA LEU A 227 5.98 6.70 -29.80
C LEU A 227 7.34 7.09 -30.39
N ARG A 228 8.01 6.19 -31.11
CA ARG A 228 9.28 6.50 -31.79
C ARG A 228 9.11 7.57 -32.86
N LYS A 229 7.98 7.61 -33.56
CA LYS A 229 7.66 8.67 -34.53
C LYS A 229 7.34 10.01 -33.84
N ALA A 230 6.60 9.97 -32.73
CA ALA A 230 6.22 11.15 -31.96
C ALA A 230 7.43 11.89 -31.37
N MET A 231 8.48 11.15 -30.99
CA MET A 231 9.77 11.65 -30.51
C MET A 231 10.83 11.68 -31.65
N LYS A 232 10.49 12.20 -32.83
CA LYS A 232 11.43 12.26 -33.96
C LYS A 232 11.29 13.52 -34.81
N GLY A 233 12.11 14.51 -34.52
CA GLY A 233 12.33 15.66 -35.39
C GLY A 233 12.81 16.86 -34.60
N PHE A 234 12.19 18.00 -34.88
CA PHE A 234 12.23 19.17 -34.03
C PHE A 234 10.84 19.33 -33.41
N GLY A 235 10.76 19.28 -32.08
CA GLY A 235 9.50 19.19 -31.35
C GLY A 235 8.91 17.78 -31.31
N THR A 236 7.87 17.64 -30.48
CA THR A 236 7.25 16.37 -30.08
C THR A 236 5.81 16.30 -30.61
N ASP A 237 5.25 15.10 -30.75
CA ASP A 237 3.80 14.89 -30.96
C ASP A 237 3.18 14.40 -29.64
N GLU A 238 2.91 15.32 -28.72
CA GLU A 238 2.32 15.03 -27.40
C GLU A 238 0.95 14.35 -27.55
N LYS A 239 0.20 14.71 -28.59
CA LYS A 239 -1.09 14.09 -28.92
C LYS A 239 -0.93 12.61 -29.24
N ALA A 240 0.07 12.22 -30.04
CA ALA A 240 0.36 10.81 -30.30
C ALA A 240 0.84 10.08 -29.03
N ILE A 241 1.64 10.72 -28.18
CA ILE A 241 2.06 10.16 -26.88
C ILE A 241 0.85 9.89 -25.98
N ILE A 242 -0.09 10.84 -25.85
CA ILE A 242 -1.34 10.66 -25.10
C ILE A 242 -2.19 9.56 -25.71
N GLN A 243 -2.38 9.56 -27.03
CA GLN A 243 -3.21 8.58 -27.74
C GLN A 243 -2.73 7.14 -27.56
N VAL A 244 -1.43 6.91 -27.35
CA VAL A 244 -0.92 5.60 -26.90
C VAL A 244 -1.02 5.46 -25.39
N LEU A 245 -0.34 6.30 -24.61
CA LEU A 245 -0.08 6.03 -23.18
C LEU A 245 -1.28 6.24 -22.26
N ALA A 246 -2.25 7.09 -22.62
CA ALA A 246 -3.49 7.22 -21.85
C ALA A 246 -4.45 6.02 -22.06
N HIS A 247 -4.37 5.33 -23.21
CA HIS A 247 -5.28 4.23 -23.59
C HIS A 247 -4.60 2.84 -23.56
N ARG A 248 -3.60 2.66 -22.70
CA ARG A 248 -2.93 1.37 -22.42
C ARG A 248 -2.73 1.22 -20.93
N VAL A 249 -3.15 0.10 -20.35
CA VAL A 249 -2.90 -0.21 -18.93
C VAL A 249 -1.39 -0.33 -18.66
N ASN A 250 -0.98 -0.19 -17.40
CA ASN A 250 0.43 -0.18 -17.00
C ASN A 250 1.19 -1.42 -17.52
N SER A 251 0.59 -2.61 -17.46
CA SER A 251 1.18 -3.85 -17.97
C SER A 251 1.37 -3.88 -19.49
N GLN A 252 0.57 -3.12 -20.25
CA GLN A 252 0.77 -2.89 -21.69
C GLN A 252 1.87 -1.85 -21.91
N ARG A 253 1.91 -0.76 -21.13
CA ARG A 253 3.01 0.23 -21.16
C ARG A 253 4.38 -0.41 -20.91
N GLN A 254 4.48 -1.37 -19.97
CA GLN A 254 5.73 -2.13 -19.75
C GLN A 254 6.14 -2.95 -20.98
N GLN A 255 5.19 -3.58 -21.69
CA GLN A 255 5.46 -4.32 -22.92
C GLN A 255 5.91 -3.38 -24.06
N ILE A 256 5.31 -2.19 -24.18
CA ILE A 256 5.73 -1.15 -25.13
C ILE A 256 7.17 -0.69 -24.83
N ALA A 257 7.53 -0.49 -23.55
CA ALA A 257 8.88 -0.11 -23.16
C ALA A 257 9.93 -1.19 -23.52
N ILE A 258 9.62 -2.46 -23.26
CA ILE A 258 10.47 -3.60 -23.67
C ILE A 258 10.63 -3.63 -25.19
N GLN A 259 9.53 -3.50 -25.94
CA GLN A 259 9.55 -3.58 -27.39
C GLN A 259 10.28 -2.39 -28.04
N PHE A 260 10.08 -1.17 -27.54
CA PHE A 260 10.82 0.02 -27.96
C PHE A 260 12.33 -0.14 -27.75
N LYS A 261 12.74 -0.74 -26.62
CA LYS A 261 14.14 -1.04 -26.32
C LYS A 261 14.72 -2.10 -27.26
N THR A 262 13.96 -3.14 -27.58
CA THR A 262 14.32 -4.18 -28.56
C THR A 262 14.46 -3.61 -29.98
N MET A 263 13.56 -2.73 -30.42
CA MET A 263 13.56 -2.17 -31.78
C MET A 263 14.61 -1.08 -32.01
N TYR A 264 14.91 -0.27 -30.99
CA TYR A 264 15.67 0.97 -31.15
C TYR A 264 16.91 1.09 -30.27
N GLY A 265 17.21 0.10 -29.41
CA GLY A 265 18.37 0.11 -28.51
C GLY A 265 18.34 1.22 -27.45
N LYS A 266 17.16 1.82 -27.22
CA LYS A 266 16.96 3.02 -26.39
C LYS A 266 15.98 2.74 -25.26
N ASP A 267 16.15 3.38 -24.11
CA ASP A 267 15.13 3.35 -23.07
C ASP A 267 13.97 4.30 -23.40
N LEU A 268 12.74 3.81 -23.27
CA LEU A 268 11.54 4.59 -23.58
C LEU A 268 11.30 5.71 -22.55
N ILE A 269 11.56 5.47 -21.27
CA ILE A 269 11.32 6.48 -20.23
C ILE A 269 12.31 7.62 -20.38
N ASP A 270 13.59 7.33 -20.60
CA ASP A 270 14.61 8.36 -20.80
C ASP A 270 14.37 9.18 -22.09
N ASN A 271 13.82 8.56 -23.15
CA ASN A 271 13.46 9.30 -24.36
C ASN A 271 12.23 10.19 -24.15
N LEU A 272 11.20 9.72 -23.44
CA LEU A 272 10.05 10.57 -23.08
C LEU A 272 10.49 11.76 -22.22
N LYS A 273 11.44 11.56 -21.28
CA LYS A 273 12.00 12.65 -20.47
C LYS A 273 12.84 13.66 -21.26
N SER A 274 13.51 13.26 -22.34
CA SER A 274 14.26 14.20 -23.18
C SER A 274 13.39 15.03 -24.13
N GLU A 275 12.12 14.65 -24.32
CA GLU A 275 11.21 15.20 -25.34
C GLU A 275 9.96 15.86 -24.72
N LEU A 276 9.79 15.77 -23.39
CA LEU A 276 8.70 16.35 -22.59
C LEU A 276 9.27 17.24 -21.47
N SER A 277 8.40 17.97 -20.76
CA SER A 277 8.80 18.69 -19.53
C SER A 277 7.63 18.93 -18.57
N GLY A 278 7.96 19.21 -17.30
CA GLY A 278 7.01 19.66 -16.29
C GLY A 278 5.90 18.66 -15.97
N LYS A 279 4.70 19.13 -15.63
CA LYS A 279 3.59 18.29 -15.14
C LYS A 279 3.13 17.22 -16.13
N PHE A 280 3.34 17.45 -17.44
CA PHE A 280 3.08 16.44 -18.45
C PHE A 280 4.17 15.34 -18.47
N GLU A 281 5.44 15.69 -18.28
CA GLU A 281 6.52 14.72 -18.05
C GLU A 281 6.26 13.91 -16.76
N ASP A 282 5.97 14.59 -15.65
CA ASP A 282 5.66 13.96 -14.35
C ASP A 282 4.57 12.88 -14.49
N LEU A 283 3.46 13.24 -15.16
CA LEU A 283 2.35 12.33 -15.41
C LEU A 283 2.74 11.17 -16.32
N ILE A 284 3.40 11.42 -17.45
CA ILE A 284 3.82 10.35 -18.37
C ILE A 284 4.83 9.40 -17.71
N VAL A 285 5.76 9.90 -16.90
CA VAL A 285 6.72 9.10 -16.13
C VAL A 285 6.03 8.30 -15.01
N ALA A 286 4.97 8.84 -14.39
CA ALA A 286 4.13 8.11 -13.45
C ALA A 286 3.39 6.95 -14.15
N LEU A 287 2.72 7.22 -15.28
CA LEU A 287 2.03 6.19 -16.08
C LEU A 287 2.96 5.07 -16.55
N MET A 288 4.19 5.40 -16.95
CA MET A 288 5.19 4.46 -17.43
C MET A 288 5.90 3.67 -16.32
N THR A 289 5.93 4.18 -15.08
CA THR A 289 6.52 3.45 -13.95
C THR A 289 5.57 2.33 -13.49
N PRO A 290 6.04 1.10 -13.18
CA PRO A 290 5.19 0.06 -12.57
C PRO A 290 4.50 0.56 -11.30
N THR A 291 3.21 0.30 -11.11
CA THR A 291 2.38 0.97 -10.07
C THR A 291 2.97 0.92 -8.66
N PHE A 292 3.57 -0.21 -8.26
CA PHE A 292 4.20 -0.34 -6.94
C PHE A 292 5.59 0.29 -6.85
N ASP A 293 6.37 0.31 -7.95
CA ASP A 293 7.60 1.12 -8.05
C ASP A 293 7.27 2.62 -7.98
N PHE A 294 6.12 3.06 -8.49
CA PHE A 294 5.65 4.44 -8.40
C PHE A 294 5.19 4.80 -6.99
N LEU A 295 4.35 3.97 -6.36
CA LEU A 295 3.92 4.17 -4.97
C LEU A 295 5.12 4.14 -3.99
N ALA A 296 6.11 3.28 -4.23
CA ALA A 296 7.35 3.29 -3.46
C ALA A 296 8.18 4.58 -3.65
N LYS A 297 8.26 5.13 -4.87
CA LYS A 297 8.85 6.46 -5.11
C LYS A 297 8.07 7.55 -4.38
N GLU A 298 6.75 7.52 -4.39
CA GLU A 298 5.92 8.53 -3.73
C GLU A 298 6.11 8.51 -2.20
N ILE A 299 6.13 7.33 -1.58
CA ILE A 299 6.49 7.23 -0.15
C ILE A 299 7.94 7.68 0.08
N ARG A 300 8.90 7.31 -0.79
CA ARG A 300 10.30 7.72 -0.62
C ARG A 300 10.48 9.24 -0.65
N HIS A 301 9.73 9.96 -1.50
CA HIS A 301 9.72 11.42 -1.49
C HIS A 301 8.91 12.02 -0.33
N ALA A 302 7.99 11.27 0.27
CA ALA A 302 7.26 11.69 1.46
C ALA A 302 8.06 11.51 2.77
N VAL A 303 9.10 10.68 2.78
CA VAL A 303 9.98 10.42 3.94
C VAL A 303 11.42 10.93 3.75
N VAL A 304 11.71 11.69 2.69
CA VAL A 304 13.05 12.27 2.46
C VAL A 304 12.94 13.74 2.12
N GLY A 305 13.44 14.58 3.03
CA GLY A 305 13.51 16.03 2.84
C GLY A 305 13.73 16.76 4.15
N LEU A 306 13.27 18.01 4.20
CA LEU A 306 13.05 18.74 5.45
C LEU A 306 11.55 18.64 5.76
N GLY A 307 11.23 17.88 6.82
CA GLY A 307 9.85 17.49 7.11
C GLY A 307 9.39 16.25 6.34
N THR A 308 8.28 15.69 6.78
CA THR A 308 7.60 14.52 6.20
C THR A 308 6.38 14.99 5.41
N ASN A 309 5.83 14.15 4.53
CA ASN A 309 4.54 14.37 3.85
C ASN A 309 3.55 13.29 4.31
N GLU A 310 3.06 13.45 5.53
CA GLU A 310 2.18 12.52 6.23
C GLU A 310 0.93 12.23 5.41
N GLU A 311 0.41 13.23 4.70
CA GLU A 311 -0.77 13.08 3.84
C GLU A 311 -0.58 12.08 2.68
N THR A 312 0.59 12.05 2.04
CA THR A 312 0.92 11.04 1.02
C THR A 312 1.09 9.66 1.65
N ILE A 313 1.69 9.58 2.84
CA ILE A 313 1.86 8.30 3.56
C ILE A 313 0.49 7.75 4.01
N ILE A 314 -0.41 8.61 4.49
CA ILE A 314 -1.78 8.27 4.90
C ILE A 314 -2.59 7.76 3.71
N GLU A 315 -2.60 8.49 2.59
CA GLU A 315 -3.32 8.11 1.36
C GLU A 315 -2.93 6.71 0.87
N ILE A 316 -1.63 6.38 0.91
CA ILE A 316 -1.12 5.10 0.42
C ILE A 316 -1.26 4.00 1.47
N ILE A 317 -0.74 4.19 2.69
CA ILE A 317 -0.62 3.12 3.70
C ILE A 317 -1.95 2.84 4.41
N CYS A 318 -2.82 3.83 4.63
CA CYS A 318 -4.10 3.61 5.32
C CYS A 318 -5.19 3.01 4.41
N THR A 319 -5.01 3.08 3.09
CA THR A 319 -6.00 2.59 2.11
C THR A 319 -5.60 1.29 1.40
N ALA A 320 -4.33 0.88 1.48
CA ALA A 320 -3.81 -0.32 0.83
C ALA A 320 -4.26 -1.64 1.47
N THR A 321 -4.51 -2.64 0.62
CA THR A 321 -4.71 -4.05 0.97
C THR A 321 -3.40 -4.72 1.40
N ASN A 322 -3.49 -5.91 2.01
CA ASN A 322 -2.31 -6.72 2.35
C ASN A 322 -1.47 -7.11 1.12
N ALA A 323 -2.09 -7.20 -0.06
CA ALA A 323 -1.38 -7.45 -1.32
C ALA A 323 -0.62 -6.21 -1.79
N GLU A 324 -1.27 -5.03 -1.78
CA GLU A 324 -0.64 -3.75 -2.13
C GLU A 324 0.52 -3.43 -1.17
N ILE A 325 0.34 -3.53 0.16
CA ILE A 325 1.41 -3.30 1.15
C ILE A 325 2.64 -4.18 0.90
N ARG A 326 2.47 -5.48 0.63
CA ARG A 326 3.59 -6.38 0.34
C ARG A 326 4.35 -5.97 -0.92
N ASN A 327 3.63 -5.65 -2.00
CA ASN A 327 4.25 -5.21 -3.24
C ASN A 327 4.97 -3.85 -3.09
N ILE A 328 4.40 -2.93 -2.31
CA ILE A 328 5.03 -1.64 -1.98
C ILE A 328 6.32 -1.86 -1.18
N LYS A 329 6.34 -2.72 -0.13
CA LYS A 329 7.57 -3.05 0.63
C LYS A 329 8.65 -3.64 -0.28
N MET A 330 8.30 -4.56 -1.18
CA MET A 330 9.24 -5.15 -2.15
C MET A 330 9.80 -4.10 -3.12
N ALA A 331 8.95 -3.22 -3.66
CA ALA A 331 9.36 -2.15 -4.55
C ALA A 331 10.22 -1.09 -3.86
N TYR A 332 9.91 -0.74 -2.60
CA TYR A 332 10.66 0.19 -1.78
C TYR A 332 12.07 -0.34 -1.46
N HIS A 333 12.18 -1.60 -1.03
CA HIS A 333 13.47 -2.24 -0.80
C HIS A 333 14.32 -2.32 -2.08
N LYS A 334 13.71 -2.64 -3.22
CA LYS A 334 14.36 -2.61 -4.55
C LYS A 334 14.84 -1.20 -4.95
N LEU A 335 14.07 -0.16 -4.60
CA LEU A 335 14.36 1.24 -4.96
C LEU A 335 15.45 1.87 -4.07
N CYS A 336 15.44 1.54 -2.77
CA CYS A 336 16.18 2.30 -1.76
C CYS A 336 17.23 1.50 -1.00
N GLY A 337 17.22 0.16 -1.04
CA GLY A 337 18.03 -0.71 -0.18
C GLY A 337 17.59 -0.75 1.29
N ASN A 338 16.69 0.15 1.70
CA ASN A 338 16.09 0.19 3.03
C ASN A 338 14.79 -0.62 3.08
N ASP A 339 14.43 -1.11 4.26
CA ASP A 339 13.07 -1.58 4.53
C ASP A 339 12.15 -0.39 4.85
N LEU A 340 10.93 -0.44 4.30
CA LEU A 340 9.93 0.62 4.45
C LEU A 340 9.49 0.82 5.91
N GLU A 341 9.40 -0.24 6.70
CA GLU A 341 8.96 -0.14 8.09
C GLU A 341 9.99 0.60 8.94
N LYS A 342 11.29 0.38 8.67
CA LYS A 342 12.39 1.13 9.32
C LYS A 342 12.36 2.62 9.00
N ASP A 343 12.16 2.98 7.73
CA ASP A 343 12.10 4.39 7.32
C ASP A 343 10.86 5.08 7.93
N LEU A 344 9.69 4.41 7.92
CA LEU A 344 8.50 4.91 8.63
C LEU A 344 8.71 5.03 10.15
N ILE A 345 9.53 4.17 10.77
CA ILE A 345 9.86 4.25 12.21
C ILE A 345 10.76 5.46 12.52
N GLY A 346 11.68 5.81 11.61
CA GLY A 346 12.57 6.96 11.74
C GLY A 346 11.84 8.30 11.56
N GLU A 347 11.10 8.42 10.46
CA GLU A 347 10.54 9.70 9.99
C GLU A 347 9.14 10.02 10.54
N THR A 348 8.63 9.23 11.48
CA THR A 348 7.35 9.48 12.18
C THR A 348 7.45 9.18 13.68
N SER A 349 6.50 9.70 14.48
CA SER A 349 6.53 9.62 15.94
C SER A 349 5.18 9.26 16.58
N GLY A 350 5.14 9.19 17.92
CA GLY A 350 3.91 8.99 18.70
C GLY A 350 3.08 7.76 18.28
N SER A 351 1.76 7.91 18.32
CA SER A 351 0.84 6.89 17.79
C SER A 351 0.70 6.87 16.28
N PHE A 352 1.03 7.95 15.57
CA PHE A 352 1.03 7.95 14.11
C PHE A 352 2.03 6.89 13.58
N ARG A 353 3.23 6.82 14.17
CA ARG A 353 4.17 5.72 13.93
C ARG A 353 3.59 4.35 14.25
N ARG A 354 2.89 4.21 15.38
CA ARG A 354 2.25 2.93 15.78
C ARG A 354 1.22 2.47 14.75
N LEU A 355 0.41 3.40 14.24
CA LEU A 355 -0.58 3.17 13.17
C LEU A 355 0.10 2.67 11.89
N LEU A 356 1.09 3.42 11.40
CA LEU A 356 1.79 3.10 10.16
C LEU A 356 2.55 1.78 10.23
N VAL A 357 3.25 1.48 11.33
CA VAL A 357 3.93 0.19 11.55
C VAL A 357 2.92 -0.97 11.60
N SER A 358 1.74 -0.76 12.20
CA SER A 358 0.68 -1.78 12.27
C SER A 358 0.10 -2.11 10.89
N LEU A 359 -0.14 -1.09 10.06
CA LEU A 359 -0.60 -1.24 8.67
C LEU A 359 0.50 -1.84 7.77
N CYS A 360 1.76 -1.42 7.94
CA CYS A 360 2.92 -1.89 7.19
C CYS A 360 3.24 -3.39 7.43
N GLN A 361 2.60 -4.04 8.41
CA GLN A 361 2.65 -5.51 8.52
C GLN A 361 1.97 -6.22 7.34
N GLY A 362 0.94 -5.62 6.73
CA GLY A 362 0.13 -6.26 5.69
C GLY A 362 -0.60 -7.52 6.20
N ARG A 363 -1.21 -7.42 7.39
CA ARG A 363 -1.91 -8.53 8.09
C ARG A 363 -3.29 -8.17 8.62
N ARG A 364 -4.01 -7.27 7.94
CA ARG A 364 -5.44 -7.02 8.22
C ARG A 364 -6.24 -8.28 7.87
N ASP A 365 -7.31 -8.57 8.59
CA ASP A 365 -8.30 -9.55 8.10
C ASP A 365 -8.96 -9.04 6.80
N GLU A 366 -8.96 -9.83 5.74
CA GLU A 366 -9.60 -9.51 4.46
C GLU A 366 -10.87 -10.37 4.22
N SER A 367 -11.35 -11.05 5.26
CA SER A 367 -12.60 -11.82 5.23
C SER A 367 -13.83 -10.91 5.06
N PRO A 368 -14.79 -11.27 4.18
CA PRO A 368 -16.08 -10.59 4.08
C PRO A 368 -17.06 -10.98 5.20
N HIS A 369 -16.72 -11.97 6.05
CA HIS A 369 -17.56 -12.41 7.15
C HIS A 369 -17.70 -11.32 8.23
N ILE A 370 -18.86 -11.28 8.90
CA ILE A 370 -19.17 -10.36 9.97
C ILE A 370 -19.61 -11.17 11.19
N ASP A 371 -18.92 -10.99 12.31
CA ASP A 371 -19.33 -11.47 13.63
C ASP A 371 -19.91 -10.28 14.41
N VAL A 372 -21.24 -10.24 14.52
CA VAL A 372 -21.97 -9.17 15.21
C VAL A 372 -21.69 -9.16 16.71
N ALA A 373 -21.44 -10.31 17.35
CA ALA A 373 -21.13 -10.37 18.78
C ALA A 373 -19.71 -9.83 19.06
N SER A 374 -18.74 -10.21 18.24
CA SER A 374 -17.39 -9.62 18.25
C SER A 374 -17.42 -8.12 17.94
N ALA A 375 -18.30 -7.68 17.02
CA ALA A 375 -18.47 -6.26 16.71
C ALA A 375 -19.02 -5.45 17.89
N GLN A 376 -19.99 -5.99 18.63
CA GLN A 376 -20.50 -5.38 19.87
C GLN A 376 -19.43 -5.31 20.96
N VAL A 377 -18.63 -6.36 21.12
CA VAL A 377 -17.51 -6.39 22.08
C VAL A 377 -16.42 -5.39 21.72
N ASP A 378 -16.04 -5.26 20.45
CA ASP A 378 -15.04 -4.27 20.03
C ASP A 378 -15.58 -2.83 20.06
N ALA A 379 -16.86 -2.61 19.79
CA ALA A 379 -17.52 -1.32 19.99
C ALA A 379 -17.51 -0.89 21.46
N GLN A 380 -17.82 -1.81 22.38
CA GLN A 380 -17.72 -1.55 23.83
C GLN A 380 -16.30 -1.22 24.27
N LYS A 381 -15.27 -1.91 23.73
CA LYS A 381 -13.85 -1.56 23.99
C LYS A 381 -13.50 -0.17 23.50
N LEU A 382 -13.91 0.22 22.29
CA LEU A 382 -13.66 1.56 21.75
C LEU A 382 -14.32 2.65 22.60
N LEU A 383 -15.51 2.39 23.14
CA LEU A 383 -16.22 3.32 24.02
C LEU A 383 -15.52 3.45 25.40
N GLN A 384 -15.01 2.32 25.94
CA GLN A 384 -14.19 2.29 27.15
C GLN A 384 -12.79 2.91 26.95
N ALA A 385 -12.26 2.88 25.72
CA ALA A 385 -10.94 3.40 25.36
C ALA A 385 -10.93 4.90 25.03
N GLY A 386 -12.09 5.55 24.89
CA GLY A 386 -12.23 6.99 24.68
C GLY A 386 -13.16 7.59 25.73
N GLU A 387 -14.38 7.96 25.32
CA GLU A 387 -15.35 8.78 26.06
C GLU A 387 -15.65 8.38 27.52
N LEU A 388 -15.42 7.13 27.93
CA LEU A 388 -15.68 6.67 29.30
C LEU A 388 -14.45 6.76 30.24
N GLN A 389 -13.33 7.31 29.79
CA GLN A 389 -12.13 7.54 30.61
C GLN A 389 -11.52 8.93 30.35
N PHE A 390 -10.46 9.28 31.09
CA PHE A 390 -9.74 10.54 30.92
C PHE A 390 -8.56 10.36 29.95
N GLY A 391 -8.70 10.89 28.74
CA GLY A 391 -7.75 10.68 27.64
C GLY A 391 -7.95 9.33 26.95
N THR A 392 -7.21 9.10 25.87
CA THR A 392 -7.51 8.03 24.90
C THR A 392 -6.54 6.86 25.00
N ASP A 393 -7.03 5.62 25.06
CA ASP A 393 -6.22 4.44 24.76
C ASP A 393 -6.10 4.27 23.25
N GLU A 394 -5.15 5.02 22.69
CA GLU A 394 -4.74 4.96 21.29
C GLU A 394 -4.36 3.52 20.85
N SER A 395 -3.96 2.64 21.78
CA SER A 395 -3.52 1.28 21.48
C SER A 395 -4.70 0.37 21.16
N THR A 396 -5.81 0.49 21.91
CA THR A 396 -7.07 -0.24 21.61
C THR A 396 -7.67 0.24 20.30
N PHE A 397 -7.70 1.55 20.04
CA PHE A 397 -8.12 2.09 18.75
C PHE A 397 -7.28 1.55 17.59
N ASN A 398 -5.94 1.64 17.69
CA ASN A 398 -5.02 1.09 16.68
C ASN A 398 -5.21 -0.42 16.47
N MET A 399 -5.29 -1.20 17.54
CA MET A 399 -5.48 -2.66 17.49
C MET A 399 -6.73 -3.03 16.67
N ILE A 400 -7.86 -2.40 16.96
CA ILE A 400 -9.14 -2.73 16.29
C ILE A 400 -9.12 -2.20 14.85
N LEU A 401 -8.76 -0.93 14.64
CA LEU A 401 -8.81 -0.27 13.34
C LEU A 401 -7.77 -0.78 12.32
N CYS A 402 -6.66 -1.38 12.76
CA CYS A 402 -5.67 -2.00 11.86
C CYS A 402 -5.89 -3.50 11.62
N SER A 403 -6.45 -4.26 12.58
CA SER A 403 -6.56 -5.72 12.46
C SER A 403 -7.85 -6.22 11.80
N ARG A 404 -9.00 -5.57 12.05
CA ARG A 404 -10.31 -6.06 11.58
C ARG A 404 -10.54 -5.81 10.09
N SER A 405 -11.36 -6.66 9.46
CA SER A 405 -11.79 -6.47 8.08
C SER A 405 -12.68 -5.24 7.93
N TYR A 406 -12.78 -4.69 6.72
CA TYR A 406 -13.64 -3.53 6.48
C TYR A 406 -15.12 -3.85 6.72
N SER A 407 -15.59 -5.05 6.36
CA SER A 407 -16.94 -5.52 6.71
C SER A 407 -17.16 -5.56 8.23
N GLN A 408 -16.20 -6.10 8.98
CA GLN A 408 -16.28 -6.15 10.45
C GLN A 408 -16.21 -4.75 11.07
N LEU A 409 -15.37 -3.85 10.56
CA LEU A 409 -15.28 -2.47 11.05
C LEU A 409 -16.56 -1.67 10.77
N GLN A 410 -17.21 -1.88 9.62
CA GLN A 410 -18.52 -1.25 9.36
C GLN A 410 -19.56 -1.69 10.40
N GLN A 411 -19.58 -2.98 10.77
CA GLN A 411 -20.44 -3.45 11.86
C GLN A 411 -20.03 -2.86 13.22
N VAL A 412 -18.73 -2.82 13.55
CA VAL A 412 -18.23 -2.20 14.80
C VAL A 412 -18.69 -0.75 14.91
N PHE A 413 -18.61 0.05 13.85
CA PHE A 413 -19.03 1.45 13.88
C PHE A 413 -20.56 1.58 14.01
N LEU A 414 -21.36 0.66 13.47
CA LEU A 414 -22.81 0.59 13.63
C LEU A 414 -23.21 0.21 15.07
N GLU A 415 -22.57 -0.80 15.66
CA GLU A 415 -22.81 -1.16 17.07
C GLU A 415 -22.35 -0.06 18.02
N TYR A 416 -21.24 0.62 17.71
CA TYR A 416 -20.77 1.78 18.46
C TYR A 416 -21.80 2.92 18.45
N HIS A 417 -22.33 3.27 17.28
CA HIS A 417 -23.41 4.26 17.15
C HIS A 417 -24.69 3.85 17.91
N ARG A 418 -25.00 2.54 18.00
CA ARG A 418 -26.12 2.04 18.82
C ARG A 418 -25.90 2.18 20.32
N LEU A 419 -24.65 2.25 20.78
CA LEU A 419 -24.29 2.37 22.20
C LEU A 419 -24.29 3.83 22.71
N ASN A 420 -23.88 4.80 21.88
CA ASN A 420 -23.72 6.21 22.30
C ASN A 420 -24.41 7.27 21.41
N GLY A 421 -24.93 6.89 20.24
CA GLY A 421 -25.58 7.81 19.29
C GLY A 421 -24.64 8.73 18.49
N ARG A 422 -23.30 8.64 18.64
CA ARG A 422 -22.33 9.48 17.92
C ARG A 422 -21.93 8.88 16.57
N ASP A 423 -21.45 9.73 15.65
CA ASP A 423 -20.75 9.29 14.44
C ASP A 423 -19.30 8.89 14.80
N PHE A 424 -18.82 7.76 14.27
CA PHE A 424 -17.47 7.29 14.61
C PHE A 424 -16.34 8.19 14.07
N GLU A 425 -16.52 8.91 12.96
CA GLU A 425 -15.53 9.91 12.52
C GLU A 425 -15.53 11.13 13.47
N ASP A 426 -16.69 11.53 13.99
CA ASP A 426 -16.78 12.62 14.96
C ASP A 426 -16.19 12.26 16.33
N VAL A 427 -16.18 10.97 16.69
CA VAL A 427 -15.39 10.48 17.84
C VAL A 427 -13.89 10.58 17.55
N ILE A 428 -13.39 10.13 16.40
CA ILE A 428 -11.97 10.28 16.10
C ILE A 428 -11.52 11.76 16.16
N LYS A 429 -12.39 12.70 15.76
CA LYS A 429 -12.15 14.17 15.89
C LYS A 429 -12.16 14.70 17.34
N SER A 430 -12.77 14.01 18.30
CA SER A 430 -12.75 14.43 19.72
C SER A 430 -11.64 13.75 20.53
N GLU A 431 -11.30 12.50 20.19
CA GLU A 431 -10.33 11.70 20.95
C GLU A 431 -8.88 11.80 20.44
N PHE A 432 -8.66 12.37 19.25
CA PHE A 432 -7.34 12.47 18.60
C PHE A 432 -7.12 13.85 17.97
N SER A 433 -5.86 14.15 17.63
CA SER A 433 -5.47 15.33 16.83
C SER A 433 -4.21 15.05 16.00
N GLY A 434 -3.96 15.84 14.97
CA GLY A 434 -2.77 15.72 14.12
C GLY A 434 -2.76 14.45 13.26
N ASP A 435 -1.57 13.93 12.94
CA ASP A 435 -1.41 12.88 11.92
C ASP A 435 -2.07 11.55 12.29
N ILE A 436 -2.17 11.26 13.59
CA ILE A 436 -2.93 10.10 14.09
C ILE A 436 -4.44 10.28 13.84
N GLU A 437 -5.00 11.48 14.02
CA GLU A 437 -6.39 11.77 13.66
C GLU A 437 -6.61 11.61 12.15
N ASN A 438 -5.72 12.20 11.33
CA ASN A 438 -5.80 12.12 9.87
C ASN A 438 -5.71 10.67 9.36
N GLY A 439 -4.78 9.87 9.90
CA GLY A 439 -4.63 8.46 9.58
C GLY A 439 -5.83 7.60 10.01
N LEU A 440 -6.32 7.77 11.23
CA LEU A 440 -7.51 7.05 11.72
C LEU A 440 -8.77 7.43 10.92
N ARG A 441 -8.97 8.72 10.59
CA ARG A 441 -10.07 9.19 9.75
C ARG A 441 -9.97 8.68 8.32
N ALA A 442 -8.76 8.50 7.77
CA ALA A 442 -8.57 7.88 6.46
C ALA A 442 -9.02 6.41 6.46
N ILE A 443 -8.73 5.65 7.53
CA ILE A 443 -9.25 4.27 7.69
C ILE A 443 -10.78 4.29 7.78
N VAL A 444 -11.37 5.11 8.66
CA VAL A 444 -12.83 5.18 8.86
C VAL A 444 -13.56 5.55 7.56
N LYS A 445 -13.04 6.51 6.79
CA LYS A 445 -13.58 6.88 5.47
C LYS A 445 -13.45 5.76 4.45
N THR A 446 -12.30 5.08 4.41
CA THR A 446 -12.05 3.97 3.47
C THR A 446 -12.95 2.76 3.75
N VAL A 447 -13.24 2.49 5.03
CA VAL A 447 -14.21 1.46 5.47
C VAL A 447 -15.64 1.81 5.05
N ARG A 448 -16.03 3.10 5.14
CA ARG A 448 -17.37 3.59 4.76
C ARG A 448 -17.56 3.62 3.25
N ASP A 449 -16.69 4.34 2.54
CA ASP A 449 -16.60 4.34 1.07
C ASP A 449 -15.23 4.85 0.61
N LYS A 450 -14.39 3.93 0.11
CA LYS A 450 -13.09 4.22 -0.52
C LYS A 450 -13.21 5.13 -1.75
N SER A 451 -14.35 5.11 -2.46
CA SER A 451 -14.60 5.94 -3.65
C SER A 451 -14.80 7.40 -3.25
N SER A 452 -15.67 7.67 -2.27
CA SER A 452 -15.83 9.00 -1.66
C SER A 452 -14.56 9.53 -0.99
N PHE A 453 -13.72 8.65 -0.39
CA PHE A 453 -12.41 9.06 0.11
C PHE A 453 -11.51 9.64 -1.00
N PHE A 454 -11.34 8.91 -2.11
CA PHE A 454 -10.53 9.41 -3.23
C PHE A 454 -11.19 10.57 -3.98
N ALA A 455 -12.52 10.61 -4.08
CA ALA A 455 -13.24 11.75 -4.63
C ALA A 455 -12.96 13.04 -3.82
N LYS A 456 -12.99 12.95 -2.49
CA LYS A 456 -12.61 14.08 -1.63
C LYS A 456 -11.15 14.47 -1.84
N ARG A 457 -10.22 13.51 -1.85
CA ARG A 457 -8.79 13.77 -2.05
C ARG A 457 -8.50 14.46 -3.38
N LEU A 458 -9.17 14.06 -4.45
CA LEU A 458 -9.07 14.70 -5.77
C LEU A 458 -9.58 16.14 -5.72
N HIS A 459 -10.72 16.39 -5.09
CA HIS A 459 -11.24 17.75 -4.90
C HIS A 459 -10.28 18.61 -4.06
N ASP A 460 -9.82 18.08 -2.92
CA ASP A 460 -8.83 18.72 -2.05
C ASP A 460 -7.52 19.07 -2.79
N SER A 461 -7.17 18.31 -3.84
CA SER A 461 -5.99 18.56 -4.68
C SER A 461 -6.14 19.65 -5.75
N MET A 462 -7.38 20.10 -6.00
CA MET A 462 -7.72 21.17 -6.97
C MET A 462 -8.44 22.36 -6.30
N SER A 463 -8.82 22.25 -5.02
CA SER A 463 -9.54 23.29 -4.30
C SER A 463 -8.61 24.35 -3.73
N GLY A 464 -8.83 25.62 -4.09
CA GLY A 464 -8.12 26.76 -3.49
C GLY A 464 -7.37 27.59 -4.53
N PHE A 465 -6.12 27.97 -4.21
CA PHE A 465 -5.25 28.71 -5.13
C PHE A 465 -4.17 27.78 -5.70
N GLY A 466 -4.47 27.21 -6.87
CA GLY A 466 -3.57 26.33 -7.61
C GLY A 466 -3.58 24.87 -7.15
N THR A 467 -3.10 24.00 -8.04
CA THR A 467 -3.21 22.54 -7.95
C THR A 467 -2.11 21.91 -7.10
N ASN A 468 -2.47 20.92 -6.27
CA ASN A 468 -1.53 19.91 -5.78
C ASN A 468 -1.32 18.83 -6.85
N ASP A 469 -0.62 19.20 -7.93
CA ASP A 469 -0.39 18.33 -9.10
C ASP A 469 0.12 16.94 -8.72
N ARG A 470 0.96 16.84 -7.68
CA ARG A 470 1.56 15.57 -7.29
C ARG A 470 0.50 14.59 -6.78
N ALA A 471 -0.40 15.06 -5.93
CA ALA A 471 -1.53 14.28 -5.45
C ALA A 471 -2.48 13.94 -6.60
N LEU A 472 -2.81 14.91 -7.46
CA LEU A 472 -3.68 14.72 -8.63
C LEU A 472 -3.12 13.66 -9.60
N ILE A 473 -1.85 13.79 -10.01
CA ILE A 473 -1.13 12.81 -10.84
C ILE A 473 -1.14 11.44 -10.18
N ARG A 474 -0.77 11.35 -8.89
CA ARG A 474 -0.69 10.08 -8.17
C ARG A 474 -2.04 9.37 -8.12
N MET A 475 -3.12 10.08 -7.79
CA MET A 475 -4.45 9.49 -7.74
C MET A 475 -4.96 9.10 -9.13
N VAL A 476 -4.86 9.98 -10.14
CA VAL A 476 -5.33 9.66 -11.49
C VAL A 476 -4.54 8.48 -12.09
N ALA A 477 -3.21 8.47 -11.98
CA ALA A 477 -2.37 7.40 -12.49
C ALA A 477 -2.57 6.05 -11.76
N THR A 478 -2.94 6.05 -10.46
CA THR A 478 -3.12 4.80 -9.69
C THR A 478 -4.56 4.30 -9.62
N ARG A 479 -5.58 5.17 -9.75
CA ARG A 479 -7.00 4.78 -9.67
C ARG A 479 -7.67 4.54 -11.02
N CYS A 480 -7.16 5.09 -12.13
CA CYS A 480 -7.74 4.90 -13.48
C CYS A 480 -7.89 3.43 -13.88
N GLU A 481 -6.95 2.57 -13.47
CA GLU A 481 -6.93 1.12 -13.73
C GLU A 481 -7.63 0.28 -12.63
N ILE A 482 -8.30 0.91 -11.65
CA ILE A 482 -8.92 0.21 -10.49
C ILE A 482 -10.41 0.55 -10.31
N ASP A 483 -10.74 1.80 -10.00
CA ASP A 483 -12.06 2.21 -9.48
C ASP A 483 -12.48 3.64 -9.85
N MET A 484 -11.80 4.27 -10.82
CA MET A 484 -12.07 5.66 -11.23
C MET A 484 -13.51 5.93 -11.64
N VAL A 485 -14.26 4.96 -12.21
CA VAL A 485 -15.69 5.18 -12.54
C VAL A 485 -16.52 5.38 -11.25
N ASP A 486 -16.22 4.62 -10.19
CA ASP A 486 -16.90 4.75 -8.91
C ASP A 486 -16.51 6.05 -8.20
N ILE A 487 -15.23 6.44 -8.29
CA ILE A 487 -14.72 7.71 -7.78
C ILE A 487 -15.42 8.90 -8.47
N LYS A 488 -15.58 8.89 -9.80
CA LYS A 488 -16.31 9.92 -10.54
C LYS A 488 -17.77 10.04 -10.10
N ASN A 489 -18.44 8.91 -9.89
CA ASN A 489 -19.83 8.88 -9.41
C ASN A 489 -19.95 9.47 -8.00
N ALA A 490 -19.01 9.15 -7.10
CA ALA A 490 -18.93 9.76 -5.77
C ALA A 490 -18.63 11.27 -5.87
N TYR A 491 -17.69 11.68 -6.71
CA TYR A 491 -17.33 13.09 -6.95
C TYR A 491 -18.54 13.93 -7.39
N MET A 492 -19.24 13.48 -8.43
CA MET A 492 -20.47 14.15 -8.91
C MET A 492 -21.54 14.22 -7.82
N SER A 493 -21.67 13.18 -6.99
CA SER A 493 -22.64 13.14 -5.88
C SER A 493 -22.27 14.05 -4.70
N MET A 494 -20.97 14.33 -4.50
CA MET A 494 -20.46 15.17 -3.42
C MET A 494 -20.37 16.66 -3.80
N TYR A 495 -20.06 16.95 -5.06
CA TYR A 495 -19.68 18.30 -5.51
C TYR A 495 -20.63 18.90 -6.56
N GLY A 496 -21.50 18.10 -7.19
CA GLY A 496 -22.46 18.57 -8.21
C GLY A 496 -21.84 18.90 -9.58
N THR A 497 -20.53 18.69 -9.72
CA THR A 497 -19.72 18.87 -10.93
C THR A 497 -18.94 17.58 -11.21
N SER A 498 -18.54 17.35 -12.47
CA SER A 498 -17.78 16.15 -12.85
C SER A 498 -16.29 16.32 -12.60
N LEU A 499 -15.63 15.24 -12.19
CA LEU A 499 -14.18 15.22 -12.00
C LEU A 499 -13.42 15.64 -13.28
N GLU A 500 -13.94 15.30 -14.45
CA GLU A 500 -13.39 15.77 -15.74
C GLU A 500 -13.49 17.29 -15.93
N ALA A 501 -14.54 17.94 -15.44
CA ALA A 501 -14.71 19.39 -15.56
C ALA A 501 -13.75 20.13 -14.63
N ASP A 502 -13.69 19.74 -13.36
CA ASP A 502 -12.81 20.36 -12.36
C ASP A 502 -11.32 20.20 -12.75
N ILE A 503 -10.92 19.01 -13.22
CA ILE A 503 -9.59 18.80 -13.83
C ILE A 503 -9.42 19.68 -15.07
N ALA A 504 -10.46 19.83 -15.90
CA ALA A 504 -10.37 20.59 -17.13
C ALA A 504 -10.31 22.11 -16.91
N ASP A 505 -10.77 22.63 -15.77
CA ASP A 505 -10.69 24.05 -15.43
C ASP A 505 -9.41 24.39 -14.66
N ASP A 506 -8.98 23.54 -13.70
CA ASP A 506 -7.80 23.80 -12.87
C ASP A 506 -6.46 23.50 -13.60
N THR A 507 -6.45 22.61 -14.60
CA THR A 507 -5.22 22.22 -15.34
C THR A 507 -5.16 22.76 -16.78
N SER A 508 -3.99 22.70 -17.43
CA SER A 508 -3.80 23.23 -18.80
C SER A 508 -2.88 22.37 -19.68
N GLY A 509 -2.75 22.75 -20.95
CA GLY A 509 -1.85 22.11 -21.92
C GLY A 509 -2.15 20.62 -22.19
N ASP A 510 -1.10 19.86 -22.49
CA ASP A 510 -1.17 18.41 -22.75
C ASP A 510 -1.26 17.59 -21.46
N TYR A 511 -0.82 18.16 -20.34
CA TYR A 511 -1.10 17.66 -18.99
C TYR A 511 -2.60 17.50 -18.76
N LYS A 512 -3.40 18.57 -19.00
CA LYS A 512 -4.88 18.51 -18.98
C LYS A 512 -5.42 17.40 -19.88
N LYS A 513 -5.02 17.39 -21.16
CA LYS A 513 -5.50 16.42 -22.16
C LYS A 513 -5.24 14.97 -21.72
N CYS A 514 -4.11 14.72 -21.06
CA CYS A 514 -3.74 13.41 -20.55
C CYS A 514 -4.53 13.01 -19.30
N LEU A 515 -4.66 13.90 -18.30
CA LEU A 515 -5.49 13.65 -17.11
C LEU A 515 -6.95 13.37 -17.49
N VAL A 516 -7.55 14.22 -18.34
CA VAL A 516 -8.93 14.06 -18.79
C VAL A 516 -9.09 12.74 -19.56
N ALA A 517 -8.16 12.35 -20.43
CA ALA A 517 -8.23 11.05 -21.11
C ALA A 517 -8.24 9.86 -20.13
N LEU A 518 -7.38 9.87 -19.11
CA LEU A 518 -7.34 8.81 -18.07
C LEU A 518 -8.61 8.74 -17.22
N VAL A 519 -9.29 9.88 -17.01
CA VAL A 519 -10.54 9.96 -16.24
C VAL A 519 -11.77 9.69 -17.11
N VAL A 520 -11.74 9.96 -18.42
CA VAL A 520 -12.80 9.54 -19.35
C VAL A 520 -12.77 8.01 -19.55
N GLY A 521 -11.62 7.46 -19.96
CA GLY A 521 -11.43 6.04 -20.29
C GLY A 521 -11.24 5.78 -21.79
#